data_AF-A0A3D4JZA0-F1
#
_entry.id   AF-A0A3D4JZA0-F1
#
_cell.length_a   1.000
_cell.length_b   1.000
_cell.length_c   1.000
_cell.angle_alpha   90.00
_cell.angle_beta   90.00
_cell.angle_gamma   90.00
#
_symmetry.space_group_name_H-M   'P 1'
#
loop_
_entity.id
_entity.type
_entity.pdbx_description
1 polymer ?
#
loop_
_entity_poly.entity_id
_entity_poly.type
_entity_poly.pdbx_seq_one_letter_code
_entity_poly.pdbx_strand_id
1 'polypeptide(L)'
;MNEYKKILKFAKPHQKYIFGSLFFNLLYSVFQIASLGTILPVLGMLFGTIKREDFESPPVYSGNLTDLFPYLKNYSNYYIQTLVDDYGTLNVLAWLCVITAFMFLLRNLFRYLGSFLLINYRVGVTKDLRGEMYRKVLALPVSFFTESRKGDMMSRMSNDVGEVEGSILGSLVELINAPFMLVSTLISLFLLSSELTLFSLLVLPVMGTLIALIGKSLKKDSHEAQNEMGTIFSIVDETLKSS
;
A
#
# COMPACT_ATOMS: atom_id res chain seq x y z
N MET A 1 6.87 23.27 -21.65
CA MET A 1 7.25 21.85 -21.88
C MET A 1 7.26 21.16 -20.52
N ASN A 2 6.34 20.24 -20.26
CA ASN A 2 5.88 19.86 -18.91
C ASN A 2 7.05 19.49 -17.95
N GLU A 3 7.29 20.29 -16.90
CA GLU A 3 8.44 20.14 -15.99
C GLU A 3 8.51 18.73 -15.34
N TYR A 4 7.35 18.09 -15.15
CA TYR A 4 7.22 16.69 -14.75
C TYR A 4 7.98 15.70 -15.65
N LYS A 5 8.01 15.93 -16.97
CA LYS A 5 8.72 15.05 -17.92
C LYS A 5 10.24 15.09 -17.71
N LYS A 6 10.79 16.20 -17.22
CA LYS A 6 12.23 16.30 -16.92
C LYS A 6 12.61 15.45 -15.71
N ILE A 7 11.78 15.48 -14.66
CA ILE A 7 11.96 14.65 -13.45
C ILE A 7 11.81 13.16 -13.80
N LEU A 8 10.83 12.81 -14.63
CA LEU A 8 10.62 11.44 -15.12
C LEU A 8 11.80 10.89 -15.94
N LYS A 9 12.69 11.74 -16.46
CA LYS A 9 13.92 11.28 -17.12
C LYS A 9 14.88 10.60 -16.14
N PHE A 10 14.94 11.09 -14.90
CA PHE A 10 15.73 10.49 -13.81
C PHE A 10 15.11 9.20 -13.27
N ALA A 11 13.80 9.03 -13.43
CA ALA A 11 13.07 7.81 -13.09
C ALA A 11 13.38 6.62 -14.02
N LYS A 12 13.62 6.87 -15.31
CA LYS A 12 13.76 5.82 -16.33
C LYS A 12 14.85 4.76 -16.02
N PRO A 13 16.08 5.12 -15.62
CA PRO A 13 17.13 4.13 -15.32
C PRO A 13 16.77 3.17 -14.18
N HIS A 14 15.88 3.60 -13.27
CA HIS A 14 15.49 2.85 -12.08
C HIS A 14 14.19 2.05 -12.28
N GLN A 15 13.62 2.00 -13.49
CA GLN A 15 12.35 1.33 -13.79
C GLN A 15 12.32 -0.14 -13.38
N LYS A 16 13.46 -0.85 -13.41
CA LYS A 16 13.57 -2.24 -12.94
C LYS A 16 13.05 -2.44 -11.52
N TYR A 17 13.23 -1.46 -10.64
CA TYR A 17 12.79 -1.51 -9.26
C TYR A 17 11.28 -1.30 -9.13
N ILE A 18 10.68 -0.44 -9.96
CA ILE A 18 9.21 -0.31 -10.03
C ILE A 18 8.59 -1.61 -10.54
N PHE A 19 9.08 -2.15 -11.66
CA PHE A 19 8.53 -3.39 -12.21
C PHE A 19 8.70 -4.57 -11.24
N GLY A 20 9.85 -4.66 -10.56
CA GLY A 20 10.05 -5.64 -9.50
C GLY A 20 9.10 -5.43 -8.32
N SER A 21 8.88 -4.18 -7.89
CA SER A 21 7.92 -3.85 -6.83
C SER A 21 6.49 -4.28 -7.20
N LEU A 22 6.05 -3.99 -8.42
CA LEU A 22 4.75 -4.42 -8.94
C LEU A 22 4.61 -5.95 -8.97
N PHE A 23 5.65 -6.65 -9.41
CA PHE A 23 5.67 -8.11 -9.41
C PHE A 23 5.54 -8.69 -7.99
N PHE A 24 6.29 -8.16 -7.03
CA PHE A 24 6.17 -8.59 -5.63
C PHE A 24 4.84 -8.18 -4.99
N ASN A 25 4.24 -7.07 -5.40
CA ASN A 25 2.90 -6.68 -4.96
C ASN A 25 1.80 -7.60 -5.52
N LEU A 26 1.97 -8.11 -6.75
CA LEU A 26 1.12 -9.16 -7.31
C LEU A 26 1.26 -10.47 -6.51
N LEU A 27 2.49 -10.89 -6.20
CA LEU A 27 2.70 -12.06 -5.34
C LEU A 27 2.09 -11.84 -3.95
N TYR A 28 2.32 -10.69 -3.33
CA TYR A 28 1.70 -10.32 -2.07
C TYR A 28 0.19 -10.51 -2.11
N SER A 29 -0.47 -10.07 -3.19
CA SER A 29 -1.92 -10.14 -3.28
C SER A 29 -2.45 -11.57 -3.46
N VAL A 30 -1.73 -12.42 -4.19
CA VAL A 30 -2.02 -13.87 -4.27
C VAL A 30 -1.88 -14.53 -2.90
N PHE A 31 -0.80 -14.26 -2.17
CA PHE A 31 -0.59 -14.80 -0.83
C PHE A 31 -1.52 -14.19 0.22
N GLN A 32 -2.02 -12.97 0.00
CA GLN A 32 -3.08 -12.37 0.80
C GLN A 32 -4.36 -13.19 0.71
N ILE A 33 -4.79 -13.54 -0.49
CA ILE A 33 -5.95 -14.41 -0.72
C ILE A 33 -5.72 -15.78 -0.10
N ALA A 34 -4.57 -16.42 -0.37
CA ALA A 34 -4.25 -17.73 0.18
C ALA A 34 -4.25 -17.74 1.72
N SER A 35 -3.65 -16.73 2.36
CA SER A 35 -3.61 -16.60 3.82
C SER A 35 -5.00 -16.46 4.45
N LEU A 36 -5.93 -15.78 3.77
CA LEU A 36 -7.33 -15.69 4.19
C LEU A 36 -8.09 -16.99 3.91
N GLY A 37 -7.77 -17.69 2.82
CA GLY A 37 -8.36 -18.99 2.52
C GLY A 37 -8.04 -20.05 3.59
N THR A 38 -6.81 -20.06 4.10
CA THR A 38 -6.38 -21.05 5.11
C THR A 38 -6.87 -20.73 6.52
N ILE A 39 -7.19 -19.47 6.85
CA ILE A 39 -7.69 -19.12 8.19
C ILE A 39 -9.13 -19.58 8.43
N LEU A 40 -9.95 -19.60 7.38
CA LEU A 40 -11.36 -20.01 7.47
C LEU A 40 -11.55 -21.41 8.07
N PRO A 41 -10.90 -22.48 7.57
CA PRO A 41 -11.07 -23.81 8.15
C PRO A 41 -10.53 -23.90 9.58
N VAL A 42 -9.47 -23.15 9.92
CA VAL A 42 -8.95 -23.08 11.30
C VAL A 42 -10.02 -22.52 12.25
N LEU A 43 -10.62 -21.39 11.89
CA LEU A 43 -11.72 -20.79 12.66
C LEU A 43 -12.93 -21.73 12.70
N GLY A 44 -13.23 -22.40 11.58
CA GLY A 44 -14.37 -23.30 11.49
C GLY A 44 -14.25 -24.54 12.38
N MET A 45 -13.06 -25.10 12.50
CA MET A 45 -12.79 -26.19 13.45
C MET A 45 -12.78 -25.71 14.89
N LEU A 46 -12.23 -24.53 15.16
CA LEU A 46 -12.14 -23.98 16.53
C LEU A 46 -13.52 -23.65 17.10
N PHE A 47 -14.39 -23.04 16.29
CA PHE A 47 -15.73 -22.63 16.70
C PHE A 47 -16.82 -23.65 16.37
N GLY A 48 -16.47 -24.81 15.79
CA GLY A 48 -17.42 -25.85 15.45
C GLY A 48 -18.45 -25.46 14.39
N THR A 49 -18.11 -24.53 13.48
CA THR A 49 -19.00 -24.10 12.39
C THR A 49 -18.94 -25.01 11.16
N ILE A 50 -17.99 -25.96 11.13
CA ILE A 50 -17.92 -27.04 10.13
C ILE A 50 -18.75 -28.21 10.64
N LYS A 51 -19.95 -28.40 10.10
CA LYS A 51 -20.81 -29.56 10.43
C LYS A 51 -20.38 -30.77 9.61
N ARG A 52 -20.30 -31.95 10.26
CA ARG A 52 -19.84 -33.19 9.65
C ARG A 52 -20.77 -33.75 8.57
N GLU A 53 -22.07 -33.45 8.65
CA GLU A 53 -23.11 -34.00 7.75
C GLU A 53 -23.10 -33.38 6.34
N ASP A 54 -22.39 -32.25 6.14
CA ASP A 54 -22.47 -31.48 4.89
C ASP A 54 -21.62 -32.06 3.73
N PHE A 55 -20.76 -33.07 3.96
CA PHE A 55 -19.73 -33.49 3.01
C PHE A 55 -19.58 -35.01 2.81
N GLU A 56 -20.66 -35.79 2.87
CA GLU A 56 -20.61 -37.25 2.64
C GLU A 56 -20.22 -37.64 1.18
N SER A 57 -20.25 -36.70 0.23
CA SER A 57 -19.87 -36.93 -1.17
C SER A 57 -18.94 -35.84 -1.71
N PRO A 58 -18.03 -36.15 -2.66
CA PRO A 58 -17.13 -35.16 -3.22
C PRO A 58 -17.93 -34.09 -3.96
N PRO A 59 -17.66 -32.80 -3.72
CA PRO A 59 -18.38 -31.74 -4.43
C PRO A 59 -18.11 -31.86 -5.92
N VAL A 60 -19.17 -31.69 -6.74
CA VAL A 60 -19.08 -31.71 -8.20
C VAL A 60 -19.01 -30.27 -8.69
N TYR A 61 -18.03 -29.97 -9.55
CA TYR A 61 -17.89 -28.64 -10.14
C TYR A 61 -18.96 -28.43 -11.22
N SER A 62 -19.76 -27.38 -11.09
CA SER A 62 -20.88 -27.08 -12.01
C SER A 62 -20.44 -26.56 -13.38
N GLY A 63 -19.16 -26.19 -13.56
CA GLY A 63 -18.64 -25.57 -14.77
C GLY A 63 -18.74 -24.04 -14.81
N ASN A 64 -19.41 -23.41 -13.84
CA ASN A 64 -19.55 -21.94 -13.78
C ASN A 64 -18.38 -21.27 -13.05
N LEU A 65 -17.97 -20.08 -13.53
CA LEU A 65 -16.91 -19.29 -12.91
C LEU A 65 -17.31 -18.78 -11.50
N THR A 66 -18.59 -18.51 -11.28
CA THR A 66 -19.14 -18.06 -9.99
C THR A 66 -19.09 -19.15 -8.91
N ASP A 67 -19.17 -20.41 -9.33
CA ASP A 67 -19.23 -21.56 -8.42
C ASP A 67 -17.83 -22.08 -8.07
N LEU A 68 -16.77 -21.53 -8.68
CA LEU A 68 -15.38 -21.94 -8.47
C LEU A 68 -14.95 -21.76 -7.01
N PHE A 69 -15.20 -20.61 -6.39
CA PHE A 69 -14.78 -20.36 -5.02
C PHE A 69 -15.58 -21.17 -3.98
N PRO A 70 -16.92 -21.25 -4.06
CA PRO A 70 -17.69 -22.18 -3.22
C PRO A 70 -17.25 -23.64 -3.38
N TYR A 71 -16.96 -24.08 -4.60
CA TYR A 71 -16.43 -25.41 -4.89
C TYR A 71 -15.08 -25.64 -4.20
N LEU A 72 -14.11 -24.72 -4.35
CA LEU A 72 -12.79 -24.83 -3.71
C LEU A 72 -12.90 -24.86 -2.18
N LYS A 73 -13.78 -24.04 -1.60
CA LYS A 73 -14.06 -24.04 -0.16
C LYS A 73 -14.61 -25.38 0.30
N ASN A 74 -15.62 -25.91 -0.38
CA ASN A 74 -16.26 -27.19 -0.04
C ASN A 74 -15.29 -28.36 -0.23
N TYR A 75 -14.49 -28.35 -1.29
CA TYR A 75 -13.47 -29.36 -1.55
C TYR A 75 -12.39 -29.36 -0.46
N SER A 76 -11.90 -28.17 -0.08
CA SER A 76 -10.96 -28.01 1.03
C SER A 76 -11.54 -28.57 2.33
N ASN A 77 -12.79 -28.23 2.66
CA ASN A 77 -13.46 -28.71 3.87
C ASN A 77 -13.66 -30.23 3.88
N TYR A 78 -14.07 -30.82 2.75
CA TYR A 78 -14.18 -32.27 2.60
C TYR A 78 -12.83 -32.95 2.86
N TYR A 79 -11.77 -32.48 2.22
CA TYR A 79 -10.43 -33.03 2.39
C TYR A 79 -9.93 -32.91 3.83
N ILE A 80 -10.18 -31.76 4.47
CA ILE A 80 -9.85 -31.55 5.89
C ILE A 80 -10.63 -32.52 6.78
N GLN A 81 -11.91 -32.76 6.50
CA GLN A 81 -12.72 -33.70 7.26
C GLN A 81 -12.20 -35.13 7.14
N THR A 82 -11.84 -35.57 5.92
CA THR A 82 -11.19 -36.88 5.72
C THR A 82 -9.90 -37.00 6.52
N LEU A 83 -9.06 -35.95 6.50
CA LEU A 83 -7.83 -35.93 7.31
C LEU A 83 -8.11 -35.96 8.81
N VAL A 84 -9.19 -35.32 9.26
CA VAL A 84 -9.60 -35.32 10.68
C VAL A 84 -10.04 -36.71 11.12
N ASP A 85 -10.72 -37.46 10.25
CA ASP A 85 -11.15 -38.82 10.54
C ASP A 85 -9.97 -39.80 10.59
N ASP A 86 -8.94 -39.60 9.77
CA ASP A 86 -7.73 -40.44 9.73
C ASP A 86 -6.70 -40.10 10.83
N TYR A 87 -6.43 -38.81 11.08
CA TYR A 87 -5.31 -38.34 11.92
C TYR A 87 -5.74 -37.66 13.22
N GLY A 88 -7.04 -37.42 13.41
CA GLY A 88 -7.61 -36.73 14.56
C GLY A 88 -7.60 -35.20 14.47
N THR A 89 -8.60 -34.57 15.06
CA THR A 89 -8.84 -33.12 14.99
C THR A 89 -7.65 -32.27 15.42
N LEU A 90 -6.98 -32.65 16.51
CA LEU A 90 -5.87 -31.86 17.08
C LEU A 90 -4.67 -31.76 16.14
N ASN A 91 -4.30 -32.87 15.48
CA ASN A 91 -3.15 -32.95 14.60
C ASN A 91 -3.39 -32.15 13.30
N VAL A 92 -4.58 -32.31 12.71
CA VAL A 92 -4.96 -31.57 11.49
C VAL A 92 -5.04 -30.08 11.77
N LEU A 93 -5.60 -29.69 12.92
CA LEU A 93 -5.62 -28.29 13.36
C LEU A 93 -4.21 -27.73 13.52
N ALA A 94 -3.29 -28.47 14.14
CA ALA A 94 -1.90 -28.05 14.29
C ALA A 94 -1.21 -27.83 12.92
N TRP A 95 -1.41 -28.75 11.97
CA TRP A 95 -0.87 -28.60 10.61
C TRP A 95 -1.44 -27.38 9.89
N LEU A 96 -2.75 -27.14 10.00
CA LEU A 96 -3.40 -25.97 9.39
C LEU A 96 -2.94 -24.65 10.01
N CYS A 97 -2.68 -24.63 11.32
CA CYS A 97 -2.06 -23.48 12.00
C CYS A 97 -0.65 -23.21 11.46
N VAL A 98 0.18 -24.24 11.27
CA VAL A 98 1.54 -24.10 10.71
C VAL A 98 1.48 -23.60 9.25
N ILE A 99 0.62 -24.18 8.42
CA ILE A 99 0.42 -23.75 7.04
C ILE A 99 -0.05 -22.28 6.99
N THR A 100 -1.00 -21.91 7.85
CA THR A 100 -1.51 -20.53 7.93
C THR A 100 -0.39 -19.59 8.35
N ALA A 101 0.38 -19.91 9.41
CA ALA A 101 1.51 -19.10 9.84
C ALA A 101 2.54 -18.91 8.71
N PHE A 102 2.84 -19.97 7.97
CA PHE A 102 3.74 -19.92 6.81
C PHE A 102 3.20 -19.03 5.68
N MET A 103 1.91 -19.13 5.34
CA MET A 103 1.27 -18.26 4.35
C MET A 103 1.31 -16.79 4.76
N PHE A 104 1.07 -16.49 6.05
CA PHE A 104 1.20 -15.13 6.58
C PHE A 104 2.65 -14.62 6.50
N LEU A 105 3.63 -15.47 6.77
CA LEU A 105 5.04 -15.12 6.65
C LEU A 105 5.38 -14.78 5.19
N LEU A 106 5.02 -15.65 4.24
CA LEU A 106 5.26 -15.41 2.81
C LEU A 106 4.56 -14.15 2.31
N ARG A 107 3.30 -13.93 2.70
CA ARG A 107 2.58 -12.69 2.40
C ARG A 107 3.37 -11.47 2.85
N ASN A 108 3.81 -11.45 4.11
CA ASN A 108 4.56 -10.32 4.66
C ASN A 108 5.94 -10.15 4.01
N LEU A 109 6.59 -11.24 3.64
CA LEU A 109 7.87 -11.22 2.93
C LEU A 109 7.70 -10.55 1.57
N PHE A 110 6.70 -10.93 0.77
CA PHE A 110 6.47 -10.29 -0.53
C PHE A 110 6.06 -8.83 -0.40
N ARG A 111 5.26 -8.48 0.62
CA ARG A 111 4.97 -7.07 0.95
C ARG A 111 6.25 -6.30 1.21
N TYR A 112 7.14 -6.85 2.05
CA TYR A 112 8.42 -6.23 2.39
C TYR A 112 9.30 -6.07 1.15
N LEU A 113 9.44 -7.11 0.32
CA LEU A 113 10.24 -7.05 -0.91
C LEU A 113 9.69 -6.01 -1.91
N GLY A 114 8.36 -5.93 -2.06
CA GLY A 114 7.69 -4.91 -2.85
C GLY A 114 8.01 -3.50 -2.36
N SER A 115 7.93 -3.25 -1.06
CA SER A 115 8.28 -1.97 -0.44
C SER A 115 9.78 -1.66 -0.52
N PHE A 116 10.65 -2.66 -0.35
CA PHE A 116 12.09 -2.51 -0.40
C PHE A 116 12.55 -2.03 -1.79
N LEU A 117 12.04 -2.63 -2.86
CA LEU A 117 12.37 -2.19 -4.22
C LEU A 117 11.86 -0.79 -4.51
N LEU A 118 10.69 -0.42 -3.98
CA LEU A 118 10.13 0.92 -4.11
C LEU A 118 11.03 1.97 -3.44
N ILE A 119 11.58 1.67 -2.26
CA ILE A 119 12.54 2.55 -1.59
C ILE A 119 13.82 2.67 -2.42
N ASN A 120 14.34 1.57 -2.96
CA ASN A 120 15.52 1.61 -3.84
C ASN A 120 15.28 2.46 -5.09
N TYR A 121 14.08 2.39 -5.67
CA TYR A 121 13.68 3.28 -6.75
C TYR A 121 13.75 4.75 -6.33
N ARG A 122 13.08 5.12 -5.22
CA ARG A 122 13.06 6.51 -4.72
C ARG A 122 14.46 7.04 -4.46
N VAL A 123 15.26 6.30 -3.68
CA VAL A 123 16.64 6.69 -3.33
C VAL A 123 17.53 6.76 -4.57
N GLY A 124 17.39 5.84 -5.52
CA GLY A 124 18.15 5.85 -6.78
C GLY A 124 17.89 7.10 -7.61
N VAL A 125 16.62 7.48 -7.78
CA VAL A 125 16.23 8.68 -8.53
C VAL A 125 16.70 9.95 -7.81
N THR A 126 16.52 10.03 -6.49
CA THR A 126 16.97 11.18 -5.70
C THR A 126 18.50 11.33 -5.75
N LYS A 127 19.24 10.22 -5.70
CA LYS A 127 20.70 10.21 -5.85
C LYS A 127 21.13 10.82 -7.19
N ASP A 128 20.50 10.42 -8.29
CA ASP A 128 20.83 10.92 -9.62
C ASP A 128 20.49 12.41 -9.77
N LEU A 129 19.36 12.84 -9.20
CA LEU A 129 18.95 14.25 -9.20
C LEU A 129 19.97 15.12 -8.43
N ARG A 130 20.35 14.71 -7.21
CA ARG A 130 21.38 15.41 -6.42
C ARG A 130 22.74 15.39 -7.14
N GLY A 131 23.08 14.29 -7.82
CA GLY A 131 24.31 14.16 -8.59
C GLY A 131 24.40 15.12 -9.78
N GLU A 132 23.33 15.30 -10.54
CA GLU A 132 23.30 16.29 -11.63
C GLU A 132 23.32 17.72 -11.10
N MET A 133 22.59 18.00 -10.02
CA MET A 133 22.64 19.32 -9.37
C MET A 133 24.08 19.63 -8.93
N TYR A 134 24.75 18.70 -8.28
CA TYR A 134 26.13 18.85 -7.85
C TYR A 134 27.08 19.12 -9.03
N ARG A 135 26.97 18.36 -10.13
CA ARG A 135 27.76 18.61 -11.35
C ARG A 135 27.51 20.01 -11.93
N LYS A 136 26.24 20.43 -11.98
CA LYS A 136 25.89 21.75 -12.50
C LYS A 136 26.46 22.86 -11.65
N VAL A 137 26.39 22.70 -10.34
CA VAL A 137 26.96 23.63 -9.36
C VAL A 137 28.46 23.80 -9.58
N LEU A 138 29.23 22.71 -9.69
CA LEU A 138 30.67 22.78 -9.91
C LEU A 138 31.08 23.47 -11.22
N ALA A 139 30.18 23.48 -12.22
CA ALA A 139 30.42 24.12 -13.52
C ALA A 139 30.07 25.62 -13.55
N LEU A 140 29.56 26.20 -12.45
CA LEU A 140 29.21 27.63 -12.39
C LEU A 140 30.45 28.50 -12.13
N PRO A 141 30.51 29.70 -12.71
CA PRO A 141 31.63 30.61 -12.50
C PRO A 141 31.69 31.08 -11.04
N VAL A 142 32.88 31.42 -10.55
CA VAL A 142 33.09 31.88 -9.16
C VAL A 142 32.22 33.09 -8.82
N SER A 143 31.97 33.97 -9.79
CA SER A 143 31.06 35.14 -9.66
C SER A 143 29.61 34.78 -9.34
N PHE A 144 29.21 33.52 -9.51
CA PHE A 144 27.89 33.04 -9.12
C PHE A 144 27.77 32.77 -7.62
N PHE A 145 28.88 32.55 -6.90
CA PHE A 145 28.86 32.12 -5.50
C PHE A 145 28.97 33.31 -4.54
N THR A 146 27.85 33.99 -4.31
CA THR A 146 27.66 34.90 -3.16
C THR A 146 27.17 34.12 -1.94
N GLU A 147 27.33 34.65 -0.72
CA GLU A 147 26.84 33.97 0.50
C GLU A 147 25.35 33.65 0.45
N SER A 148 24.52 34.58 -0.03
CA SER A 148 23.08 34.38 -0.23
C SER A 148 22.76 33.22 -1.18
N ARG A 149 23.53 33.06 -2.26
CA ARG A 149 23.32 32.00 -3.25
C ARG A 149 23.82 30.64 -2.76
N LYS A 150 24.81 30.61 -1.87
CA LYS A 150 25.28 29.36 -1.22
C LYS A 150 24.17 28.74 -0.36
N GLY A 151 23.51 29.55 0.47
CA GLY A 151 22.39 29.10 1.31
C GLY A 151 21.20 28.63 0.48
N ASP A 152 20.81 29.41 -0.54
CA ASP A 152 19.74 29.03 -1.47
C ASP A 152 20.04 27.70 -2.14
N MET A 153 21.24 27.51 -2.68
CA MET A 153 21.61 26.29 -3.38
C MET A 153 21.61 25.05 -2.48
N MET A 154 22.02 25.19 -1.21
CA MET A 154 21.92 24.11 -0.22
C MET A 154 20.47 23.77 0.09
N SER A 155 19.61 24.78 0.29
CA SER A 155 18.17 24.59 0.50
C SER A 155 17.52 23.86 -0.68
N ARG A 156 17.86 24.24 -1.92
CA ARG A 156 17.31 23.59 -3.11
C ARG A 156 17.81 22.14 -3.26
N MET A 157 19.05 21.84 -2.89
CA MET A 157 19.58 20.47 -2.91
C MET A 157 19.00 19.57 -1.81
N SER A 158 18.60 20.13 -0.67
CA SER A 158 18.00 19.36 0.44
C SER A 158 16.48 19.34 0.36
N ASN A 159 15.84 20.50 0.41
CA ASN A 159 14.40 20.69 0.58
C ASN A 159 13.66 20.47 -0.74
N ASP A 160 14.00 21.21 -1.81
CA ASP A 160 13.28 21.07 -3.10
C ASP A 160 13.40 19.64 -3.66
N VAL A 161 14.60 19.04 -3.57
CA VAL A 161 14.82 17.65 -4.00
C VAL A 161 14.06 16.66 -3.11
N GLY A 162 14.01 16.90 -1.80
CA GLY A 162 13.21 16.08 -0.87
C GLY A 162 11.72 16.15 -1.20
N GLU A 163 11.21 17.34 -1.53
CA GLU A 163 9.84 17.53 -1.99
C GLU A 163 9.56 16.83 -3.32
N VAL A 164 10.50 16.88 -4.27
CA VAL A 164 10.37 16.12 -5.52
C VAL A 164 10.31 14.61 -5.24
N GLU A 165 11.10 14.11 -4.29
CA GLU A 165 11.05 12.70 -3.89
C GLU A 165 9.70 12.32 -3.26
N GLY A 166 9.26 13.05 -2.25
CA GLY A 166 8.03 12.76 -1.51
C GLY A 166 6.78 12.98 -2.37
N SER A 167 6.64 14.19 -2.91
CA SER A 167 5.41 14.66 -3.54
C SER A 167 5.24 14.16 -4.97
N ILE A 168 6.32 14.04 -5.75
CA ILE A 168 6.22 13.62 -7.17
C ILE A 168 6.50 12.14 -7.33
N LEU A 169 7.68 11.67 -6.94
CA LEU A 169 8.04 10.25 -7.11
C LEU A 169 7.18 9.36 -6.22
N GLY A 170 6.90 9.81 -5.00
CA GLY A 170 6.07 9.05 -4.08
C GLY A 170 4.65 8.88 -4.56
N SER A 171 3.96 9.99 -4.86
CA SER A 171 2.58 9.99 -5.33
C SER A 171 2.39 9.24 -6.65
N LEU A 172 3.33 9.37 -7.60
CA LEU A 172 3.24 8.65 -8.88
C LEU A 172 3.30 7.14 -8.71
N VAL A 173 4.18 6.66 -7.82
CA VAL A 173 4.29 5.22 -7.58
C VAL A 173 3.08 4.70 -6.81
N GLU A 174 2.56 5.47 -5.86
CA GLU A 174 1.36 5.13 -5.11
C GLU A 174 0.11 5.13 -6.00
N LEU A 175 0.02 6.05 -6.96
CA LEU A 175 -1.05 6.08 -7.98
C LEU A 175 -1.13 4.79 -8.80
N ILE A 176 -0.01 4.09 -9.00
CA ILE A 176 0.02 2.81 -9.72
C ILE A 176 -0.29 1.64 -8.77
N ASN A 177 0.30 1.63 -7.58
CA ASN A 177 0.18 0.51 -6.64
C ASN A 177 -1.16 0.45 -5.90
N ALA A 178 -1.71 1.61 -5.52
CA ALA A 178 -2.94 1.66 -4.73
C ALA A 178 -4.15 1.06 -5.48
N PRO A 179 -4.42 1.40 -6.76
CA PRO A 179 -5.50 0.77 -7.51
C PRO A 179 -5.30 -0.73 -7.67
N PHE A 180 -4.06 -1.18 -7.88
CA PHE A 180 -3.76 -2.60 -8.01
C PHE A 180 -4.09 -3.37 -6.71
N MET A 181 -3.62 -2.88 -5.55
CA MET A 181 -3.96 -3.48 -4.26
C MET A 181 -5.47 -3.43 -3.99
N LEU A 182 -6.12 -2.31 -4.33
CA LEU A 182 -7.56 -2.13 -4.16
C LEU A 182 -8.35 -3.15 -4.98
N VAL A 183 -8.05 -3.27 -6.28
CA VAL A 183 -8.70 -4.23 -7.18
C VAL A 183 -8.49 -5.66 -6.69
N SER A 184 -7.25 -6.03 -6.34
CA SER A 184 -6.97 -7.38 -5.85
C SER A 184 -7.72 -7.67 -4.54
N THR A 185 -7.78 -6.72 -3.62
CA THR A 185 -8.50 -6.87 -2.35
C THR A 185 -10.01 -6.98 -2.58
N LEU A 186 -10.59 -6.15 -3.44
CA LEU A 186 -12.01 -6.23 -3.79
C LEU A 186 -12.36 -7.57 -4.42
N ILE A 187 -11.56 -8.05 -5.39
CA ILE A 187 -11.75 -9.37 -5.98
C ILE A 187 -11.74 -10.45 -4.88
N SER A 188 -10.78 -10.36 -3.95
CA SER A 188 -10.68 -11.30 -2.82
C SER A 188 -11.95 -11.33 -1.96
N LEU A 189 -12.51 -10.15 -1.66
CA LEU A 189 -13.71 -10.01 -0.83
C LEU A 189 -14.96 -10.54 -1.55
N PHE A 190 -15.13 -10.21 -2.83
CA PHE A 190 -16.24 -10.71 -3.63
C PHE A 190 -16.20 -12.23 -3.82
N LEU A 191 -15.00 -12.81 -3.95
CA LEU A 191 -14.83 -14.26 -3.95
C LEU A 191 -15.25 -14.87 -2.60
N LEU A 192 -14.87 -14.24 -1.48
CA LEU A 192 -15.17 -14.73 -0.13
C LEU A 192 -16.67 -14.70 0.20
N SER A 193 -17.30 -13.53 0.07
CA SER A 193 -18.73 -13.33 0.28
C SER A 193 -19.17 -12.06 -0.43
N SER A 194 -19.92 -12.21 -1.51
CA SER A 194 -20.49 -11.08 -2.26
C SER A 194 -21.49 -10.28 -1.41
N GLU A 195 -22.29 -10.95 -0.57
CA GLU A 195 -23.30 -10.32 0.27
C GLU A 195 -22.69 -9.39 1.34
N LEU A 196 -21.73 -9.90 2.13
CA LEU A 196 -21.02 -9.07 3.12
C LEU A 196 -20.21 -7.94 2.46
N THR A 197 -19.63 -8.22 1.30
CA THR A 197 -18.87 -7.22 0.55
C THR A 197 -19.76 -6.09 0.07
N LEU A 198 -20.93 -6.41 -0.47
CA LEU A 198 -21.90 -5.41 -0.95
C LEU A 198 -22.43 -4.56 0.21
N PHE A 199 -22.74 -5.19 1.36
CA PHE A 199 -23.10 -4.48 2.59
C PHE A 199 -21.99 -3.52 3.03
N SER A 200 -20.74 -3.99 3.06
CA SER A 200 -19.58 -3.15 3.41
C SER A 200 -19.39 -1.98 2.44
N LEU A 201 -19.67 -2.19 1.16
CA LEU A 201 -19.56 -1.17 0.12
C LEU A 201 -20.65 -0.09 0.24
N LEU A 202 -21.81 -0.41 0.80
CA LEU A 202 -22.86 0.56 1.16
C LEU A 202 -22.49 1.38 2.41
N VAL A 203 -21.75 0.80 3.35
CA VAL A 203 -21.26 1.52 4.55
C VAL A 203 -20.16 2.51 4.18
N LEU A 204 -19.35 2.21 3.17
CA LEU A 204 -18.25 3.06 2.68
C LEU A 204 -18.66 4.52 2.38
N PRO A 205 -19.71 4.84 1.61
CA PRO A 205 -20.12 6.22 1.36
C PRO A 205 -20.64 6.94 2.61
N VAL A 206 -21.28 6.22 3.54
CA VAL A 206 -21.74 6.81 4.81
C VAL A 206 -20.53 7.22 5.66
N MET A 207 -19.55 6.32 5.81
CA MET A 207 -18.31 6.65 6.51
C MET A 207 -17.51 7.73 5.77
N GLY A 208 -17.44 7.64 4.44
CA GLY A 208 -16.75 8.62 3.60
C GLY A 208 -17.32 10.02 3.73
N THR A 209 -18.64 10.16 3.79
CA THR A 209 -19.30 11.47 4.01
C THR A 209 -19.05 12.00 5.41
N LEU A 210 -19.16 11.16 6.46
CA LEU A 210 -18.82 11.57 7.83
C LEU A 210 -17.37 12.06 7.95
N ILE A 211 -16.42 11.29 7.41
CA ILE A 211 -14.99 11.68 7.39
C ILE A 211 -14.80 12.98 6.61
N ALA A 212 -15.47 13.15 5.45
CA ALA A 212 -15.36 14.36 4.65
C ALA A 212 -15.91 15.60 5.39
N LEU A 213 -17.00 15.47 6.13
CA LEU A 213 -17.55 16.55 6.95
C LEU A 213 -16.58 16.98 8.05
N ILE A 214 -16.02 16.02 8.80
CA ILE A 214 -15.02 16.28 9.83
C ILE A 214 -13.76 16.90 9.21
N GLY A 215 -13.27 16.35 8.10
CA GLY A 215 -12.10 16.84 7.40
C GLY A 215 -12.27 18.27 6.89
N LYS A 216 -13.47 18.64 6.44
CA LYS A 216 -13.77 20.02 6.02
C LYS A 216 -13.71 21.01 7.19
N SER A 217 -14.19 20.61 8.37
CA SER A 217 -14.07 21.42 9.58
C SER A 217 -12.61 21.62 9.97
N LEU A 218 -11.85 20.52 10.10
CA LEU A 218 -10.43 20.56 10.45
C LEU A 218 -9.60 21.41 9.47
N LYS A 219 -9.90 21.32 8.17
CA LYS A 219 -9.22 22.12 7.15
C LYS A 219 -9.51 23.61 7.30
N LYS A 220 -10.75 23.99 7.65
CA LYS A 220 -11.11 25.38 7.93
C LYS A 220 -10.33 25.90 9.15
N ASP A 221 -10.36 25.16 10.25
CA ASP A 221 -9.68 25.55 11.49
C ASP A 221 -8.15 25.65 11.30
N SER A 222 -7.57 24.74 10.50
CA SER A 222 -6.14 24.79 10.13
C SER A 222 -5.77 26.03 9.32
N HIS A 223 -6.65 26.46 8.40
CA HIS A 223 -6.45 27.70 7.63
C HIS A 223 -6.54 28.94 8.51
N GLU A 224 -7.47 28.97 9.46
CA GLU A 224 -7.63 30.07 10.40
C GLU A 224 -6.41 30.19 11.32
N ALA A 225 -5.92 29.06 11.86
CA ALA A 225 -4.67 29.02 12.63
C ALA A 225 -3.45 29.48 11.82
N GLN A 226 -3.35 29.12 10.53
CA GLN A 226 -2.29 29.61 9.65
C GLN A 226 -2.35 31.13 9.43
N ASN A 227 -3.56 31.70 9.29
CA ASN A 227 -3.73 33.15 9.18
C ASN A 227 -3.30 33.88 10.45
N GLU A 228 -3.71 33.40 11.63
CA GLU A 228 -3.30 33.97 12.92
C GLU A 228 -1.77 33.92 13.10
N MET A 229 -1.14 32.80 12.72
CA MET A 229 0.32 32.68 12.73
C MET A 229 0.99 33.70 11.79
N GLY A 230 0.40 33.97 10.63
CA GLY A 230 0.84 35.01 9.70
C GLY A 230 0.74 36.43 10.29
N THR A 231 -0.34 36.71 11.02
CA THR A 231 -0.51 37.98 11.76
C THR A 231 0.57 38.15 12.81
N ILE A 232 0.86 37.11 13.62
CA ILE A 232 1.94 37.13 14.61
C ILE A 232 3.28 37.44 13.95
N PHE A 233 3.61 36.77 12.84
CA PHE A 233 4.86 37.05 12.12
C PHE A 233 4.93 38.49 11.58
N SER A 234 3.79 39.07 11.17
CA SER A 234 3.74 40.45 10.69
C SER A 234 4.02 41.45 11.82
N ILE A 235 3.45 41.23 13.01
CA ILE A 235 3.71 42.07 14.20
C ILE A 235 5.18 41.99 14.63
N VAL A 236 5.76 40.79 14.61
CA VAL A 236 7.18 40.60 14.92
C VAL A 236 8.07 41.33 13.92
N ASP A 237 7.78 41.24 12.62
CA ASP A 237 8.53 41.95 11.57
C ASP A 237 8.41 43.47 11.73
N GLU A 238 7.23 44.00 12.07
CA GLU A 238 7.02 45.43 12.33
C GLU A 238 7.83 45.92 13.54
N THR A 239 7.81 45.15 14.64
CA THR A 239 8.55 45.48 15.88
C THR A 239 10.07 45.48 15.67
N LEU A 240 10.57 44.52 14.89
CA LEU A 240 11.99 44.42 14.55
C LEU A 240 12.44 45.53 13.58
N LYS A 241 11.56 46.01 12.70
CA LYS A 241 11.86 47.13 11.79
C LYS A 241 11.75 48.50 12.47
N SER A 242 10.95 48.62 13.52
CA SER A 242 10.78 49.87 14.28
C SER A 242 11.79 50.08 15.41
N SER A 243 12.62 49.07 15.72
CA SER A 243 13.72 49.13 16.71
C SER A 243 15.07 49.31 16.02
#